data_AF-A0A2E0I115-F1
#
_entry.id   AF-A0A2E0I115-F1
#
_cell.length_a   1.000
_cell.length_b   1.000
_cell.length_c   1.000
_cell.angle_alpha   90.00
_cell.angle_beta   90.00
_cell.angle_gamma   90.00
#
_symmetry.space_group_name_H-M   'P 1'
#
loop_
_entity.id
_entity.type
_entity.pdbx_description
1 polymer ?
#
loop_
_entity_poly.entity_id
_entity_poly.type
_entity_poly.pdbx_seq_one_letter_code
_entity_poly.pdbx_strand_id
1 'polypeptide(L)'
;MIKSLFGIGLVASVVAIPSPPEPEQIKVKLEPEPIEEILIEEETWKCPSCTPNEKVVLAALQEHTKISDRNALATIMGNIQQESKFISNICEGGARVSYLECKTGGFGLIQWTSIGRYKGLGNFCAKYKCDPSSLEGQVRWMINEPIFQKVLPQFEGGGQTVSYYMRPAYYWLGWGIKGNRELYAYDYTKKMIWV
;
A
#
# COMPACT_ATOMS: atom_id res chain seq x y z
N MET A 1 50.48 -64.12 -37.01
CA MET A 1 49.84 -63.79 -35.72
C MET A 1 50.94 -63.38 -34.75
N ILE A 2 50.86 -62.15 -34.20
CA ILE A 2 51.27 -61.76 -32.83
C ILE A 2 52.77 -61.97 -32.51
N LYS A 3 53.68 -60.98 -32.57
CA LYS A 3 54.07 -59.92 -31.58
C LYS A 3 55.50 -59.52 -32.02
N SER A 4 56.06 -58.32 -31.95
CA SER A 4 56.31 -57.39 -30.83
C SER A 4 57.10 -56.21 -31.45
N LEU A 5 56.78 -54.92 -31.33
CA LEU A 5 56.96 -54.01 -30.19
C LEU A 5 58.36 -54.12 -29.52
N PHE A 6 59.28 -53.19 -29.81
CA PHE A 6 59.62 -52.03 -28.94
C PHE A 6 60.93 -51.36 -29.41
N GLY A 7 60.83 -50.08 -29.80
CA GLY A 7 61.96 -49.19 -30.05
C GLY A 7 62.46 -48.55 -28.75
N ILE A 8 63.78 -48.39 -28.67
CA ILE A 8 64.56 -47.90 -27.53
C ILE A 8 64.40 -46.37 -27.43
N GLY A 9 63.90 -45.86 -26.30
CA GLY A 9 63.83 -44.45 -25.97
C GLY A 9 64.85 -44.08 -24.89
N LEU A 10 65.69 -43.09 -25.18
CA LEU A 10 66.73 -42.56 -24.29
C LEU A 10 66.14 -42.00 -22.97
N VAL A 11 66.80 -42.32 -21.86
CA VAL A 11 66.54 -41.72 -20.55
C VAL A 11 67.48 -40.53 -20.38
N ALA A 12 66.95 -39.31 -20.33
CA ALA A 12 67.70 -38.12 -19.95
C ALA A 12 67.46 -37.82 -18.46
N SER A 13 68.52 -37.89 -17.66
CA SER A 13 68.51 -37.58 -16.23
C SER A 13 68.40 -36.07 -16.02
N VAL A 14 67.36 -35.61 -15.34
CA VAL A 14 67.19 -34.20 -14.92
C VAL A 14 67.66 -34.06 -13.47
N VAL A 15 68.66 -33.23 -13.25
CA VAL A 15 69.18 -32.89 -11.92
C VAL A 15 68.20 -31.90 -11.27
N ALA A 16 67.66 -32.25 -10.10
CA ALA A 16 66.76 -31.38 -9.33
C ALA A 16 67.56 -30.31 -8.58
N ILE A 17 67.30 -29.04 -8.87
CA ILE A 17 67.77 -27.90 -8.08
C ILE A 17 66.67 -27.58 -7.05
N PRO A 18 66.96 -27.50 -5.74
CA PRO A 18 65.96 -27.16 -4.74
C PRO A 18 65.54 -25.69 -4.86
N SER A 19 64.22 -25.44 -4.84
CA SER A 19 63.65 -24.08 -4.86
C SER A 19 63.78 -23.38 -3.50
N PRO A 20 63.92 -22.05 -3.46
CA PRO A 20 63.95 -21.29 -2.19
C PRO A 20 62.61 -21.36 -1.45
N PRO A 21 62.59 -21.19 -0.11
CA PRO A 21 61.37 -21.21 0.67
C PRO A 21 60.50 -19.97 0.40
N GLU A 22 59.20 -20.21 0.25
CA GLU A 22 58.17 -19.22 -0.04
C GLU A 22 57.86 -18.36 1.20
N PRO A 23 57.67 -17.03 1.08
CA PRO A 23 57.44 -16.17 2.23
C PRO A 23 56.05 -16.38 2.84
N GLU A 24 56.03 -16.44 4.18
CA GLU A 24 54.86 -16.70 5.00
C GLU A 24 53.84 -15.55 4.93
N GLN A 25 52.67 -15.80 4.34
CA GLN A 25 51.61 -14.81 4.21
C GLN A 25 50.84 -14.66 5.53
N ILE A 26 50.97 -13.49 6.17
CA ILE A 26 50.19 -13.10 7.34
C ILE A 26 48.73 -12.89 6.91
N LYS A 27 47.86 -13.86 7.22
CA LYS A 27 46.40 -13.73 7.06
C LYS A 27 45.83 -12.85 8.16
N VAL A 28 45.64 -11.56 7.87
CA VAL A 28 44.82 -10.67 8.69
C VAL A 28 43.37 -11.07 8.50
N LYS A 29 42.77 -11.68 9.53
CA LYS A 29 41.33 -11.97 9.59
C LYS A 29 40.59 -10.65 9.82
N LEU A 30 40.08 -10.04 8.75
CA LEU A 30 39.19 -8.90 8.84
C LEU A 30 37.81 -9.41 9.26
N GLU A 31 37.45 -9.16 10.52
CA GLU A 31 36.11 -9.48 11.04
C GLU A 31 35.16 -8.37 10.58
N PRO A 32 34.07 -8.71 9.86
CA PRO A 32 33.15 -7.68 9.38
C PRO A 32 32.40 -7.08 10.58
N GLU A 33 32.50 -5.76 10.74
CA GLU A 33 31.70 -5.06 11.73
C GLU A 33 30.20 -5.26 11.44
N PRO A 34 29.37 -5.48 12.47
CA PRO A 34 27.94 -5.68 12.29
C PRO A 34 27.32 -4.40 11.74
N ILE A 35 26.74 -4.50 10.54
CA ILE A 35 25.92 -3.44 9.95
C ILE A 35 24.65 -3.37 10.80
N GLU A 36 24.55 -2.35 11.66
CA GLU A 36 23.29 -2.05 12.34
C GLU A 36 22.23 -1.73 11.27
N GLU A 37 21.20 -2.57 11.18
CA GLU A 37 20.02 -2.27 10.36
C GLU A 37 19.34 -1.02 10.95
N ILE A 38 19.54 0.13 10.30
CA ILE A 38 18.82 1.36 10.61
C ILE A 38 17.36 1.11 10.24
N LEU A 39 16.52 0.86 11.25
CA LEU A 39 15.07 0.74 11.11
C LEU A 39 14.54 2.15 10.81
N ILE A 40 14.48 2.51 9.52
CA ILE A 40 13.87 3.76 9.08
C ILE A 40 12.37 3.60 9.31
N GLU A 41 11.87 4.13 10.42
CA GLU A 41 10.43 4.34 10.55
C GLU A 41 10.03 5.34 9.47
N GLU A 42 9.31 4.87 8.45
CA GLU A 42 8.81 5.77 7.40
C GLU A 42 7.83 6.77 8.04
N GLU A 43 8.19 8.05 7.94
CA GLU A 43 7.33 9.14 8.43
C GLU A 43 5.98 9.08 7.68
N THR A 44 4.88 9.26 8.42
CA THR A 44 3.52 9.19 7.88
C THR A 44 2.60 10.25 8.50
N TRP A 45 1.54 10.62 7.78
CA TRP A 45 0.50 11.47 8.34
C TRP A 45 -0.31 10.71 9.37
N LYS A 46 -0.35 11.21 10.61
CA LYS A 46 -1.25 10.74 11.65
C LYS A 46 -2.29 11.80 11.97
N CYS A 47 -3.41 11.37 12.52
CA CYS A 47 -4.47 12.25 13.01
C CYS A 47 -4.80 11.90 14.48
N PRO A 48 -4.10 12.48 15.46
CA PRO A 48 -4.26 12.12 16.87
C PRO A 48 -5.68 12.32 17.39
N SER A 49 -6.34 13.39 16.95
CA SER A 49 -7.71 13.76 17.33
C SER A 49 -8.80 13.02 16.56
N CYS A 50 -8.45 12.24 15.54
CA CYS A 50 -9.41 11.42 14.80
C CYS A 50 -9.94 10.25 15.66
N THR A 51 -11.16 9.82 15.33
CA THR A 51 -11.78 8.59 15.82
C THR A 51 -10.99 7.34 15.39
N PRO A 52 -11.22 6.18 16.04
CA PRO A 52 -10.58 4.93 15.65
C PRO A 52 -10.81 4.57 14.17
N ASN A 53 -12.03 4.75 13.66
CA ASN A 53 -12.34 4.42 12.27
C ASN A 53 -11.60 5.32 11.28
N GLU A 54 -11.57 6.63 11.55
CA GLU A 54 -10.80 7.59 10.74
C GLU A 54 -9.31 7.24 10.71
N LYS A 55 -8.73 6.84 11.85
CA LYS A 55 -7.32 6.43 11.94
C LYS A 55 -7.04 5.18 11.10
N VAL A 56 -7.91 4.18 11.16
CA VAL A 56 -7.81 2.96 10.34
C VAL A 56 -7.83 3.31 8.85
N VAL A 57 -8.78 4.15 8.42
CA VAL A 57 -8.85 4.56 7.00
C VAL A 57 -7.61 5.33 6.57
N LEU A 58 -7.15 6.30 7.38
CA LEU A 58 -5.97 7.10 7.07
C LEU A 58 -4.69 6.24 6.97
N ALA A 59 -4.54 5.26 7.86
CA ALA A 59 -3.43 4.33 7.82
C ALA A 59 -3.48 3.46 6.56
N ALA A 60 -4.63 2.83 6.27
CA ALA A 60 -4.80 1.96 5.12
C ALA A 60 -4.59 2.68 3.77
N LEU A 61 -4.98 3.95 3.67
CA LEU A 61 -4.70 4.75 2.47
C LEU A 61 -3.20 4.90 2.25
N GLN A 62 -2.42 5.22 3.28
CA GLN A 62 -0.98 5.40 3.17
C GLN A 62 -0.24 4.06 2.99
N GLU A 63 -0.73 2.99 3.61
CA GLU A 63 -0.12 1.65 3.53
C GLU A 63 -0.35 0.96 2.18
N HIS A 64 -1.52 1.17 1.57
CA HIS A 64 -1.93 0.44 0.36
C HIS A 64 -1.99 1.30 -0.90
N THR A 65 -1.50 2.53 -0.84
CA THR A 65 -1.34 3.42 -2.01
C THR A 65 -0.05 4.22 -1.90
N LYS A 66 0.28 5.02 -2.92
CA LYS A 66 1.42 5.94 -2.86
C LYS A 66 0.99 7.38 -2.52
N ILE A 67 -0.18 7.56 -1.92
CA ILE A 67 -0.67 8.89 -1.54
C ILE A 67 0.09 9.35 -0.29
N SER A 68 1.04 10.25 -0.49
CA SER A 68 1.81 10.90 0.59
C SER A 68 1.38 12.35 0.85
N ASP A 69 0.61 12.95 -0.05
CA ASP A 69 0.19 14.36 0.07
C ASP A 69 -0.93 14.54 1.11
N ARG A 70 -0.71 15.44 2.07
CA ARG A 70 -1.67 15.75 3.14
C ARG A 70 -3.03 16.17 2.61
N ASN A 71 -3.06 17.00 1.57
CA ASN A 71 -4.31 17.54 1.03
C ASN A 71 -5.07 16.47 0.25
N ALA A 72 -4.36 15.54 -0.43
CA ALA A 72 -4.97 14.38 -1.07
C ALA A 72 -5.63 13.45 -0.04
N LEU A 73 -4.88 13.06 1.00
CA LEU A 73 -5.40 12.24 2.11
C LEU A 73 -6.60 12.92 2.78
N ALA A 74 -6.46 14.19 3.15
CA ALA A 74 -7.52 14.97 3.76
C ALA A 74 -8.77 15.09 2.87
N THR A 75 -8.58 15.18 1.54
CA THR A 75 -9.69 15.18 0.58
C THR A 75 -10.47 13.87 0.61
N ILE A 76 -9.79 12.73 0.55
CA ILE A 76 -10.45 11.41 0.63
C ILE A 76 -11.19 11.28 1.97
N MET A 77 -10.53 11.64 3.07
CA MET A 77 -11.12 11.62 4.42
C MET A 77 -12.36 12.52 4.52
N GLY A 78 -12.30 13.75 4.00
CA GLY A 78 -13.41 14.70 3.99
C GLY A 78 -14.62 14.23 3.19
N ASN A 79 -14.38 13.46 2.13
CA ASN A 79 -15.44 12.83 1.35
C ASN A 79 -16.12 11.70 2.15
N ILE A 80 -15.35 10.77 2.74
CA ILE A 80 -15.89 9.70 3.58
C ILE A 80 -16.67 10.27 4.78
N GLN A 81 -16.17 11.37 5.37
CA GLN A 81 -16.88 12.08 6.43
C GLN A 81 -18.28 12.54 6.00
N GLN A 82 -18.38 13.10 4.79
CA GLN A 82 -19.66 13.53 4.24
C GLN A 82 -20.61 12.36 3.97
N GLU A 83 -20.09 11.27 3.41
CA GLU A 83 -20.92 10.12 2.99
C GLU A 83 -21.45 9.33 4.19
N SER A 84 -20.62 9.09 5.20
CA SER A 84 -20.95 8.10 6.23
C SER A 84 -20.51 8.46 7.64
N LYS A 85 -19.71 9.52 7.83
CA LYS A 85 -18.99 9.80 9.08
C LYS A 85 -18.09 8.63 9.50
N PHE A 86 -17.49 7.94 8.53
CA PHE A 86 -16.64 6.75 8.74
C PHE A 86 -17.37 5.57 9.35
N ILE A 87 -18.65 5.40 9.01
CA ILE A 87 -19.43 4.30 9.55
C ILE A 87 -19.86 3.30 8.49
N SER A 88 -19.34 2.08 8.59
CA SER A 88 -19.42 1.06 7.55
C SER A 88 -20.81 0.41 7.41
N ASN A 89 -21.58 0.30 8.49
CA ASN A 89 -22.91 -0.33 8.46
C ASN A 89 -24.05 0.70 8.42
N ILE A 90 -23.84 1.82 7.70
CA ILE A 90 -24.88 2.83 7.47
C ILE A 90 -25.48 2.68 6.07
N CYS A 91 -26.80 2.57 5.99
CA CYS A 91 -27.56 2.61 4.75
C CYS A 91 -28.11 4.03 4.54
N GLU A 92 -28.40 4.39 3.30
CA GLU A 92 -29.01 5.67 2.94
C GLU A 92 -30.25 5.95 3.79
N GLY A 93 -30.40 7.21 4.23
CA GLY A 93 -31.40 7.58 5.24
C GLY A 93 -30.96 7.34 6.68
N GLY A 94 -29.78 6.77 6.91
CA GLY A 94 -29.14 6.68 8.23
C GLY A 94 -29.38 5.38 9.00
N ALA A 95 -30.07 4.41 8.41
CA ALA A 95 -30.35 3.13 9.05
C ALA A 95 -29.06 2.33 9.30
N ARG A 96 -28.99 1.65 10.45
CA ARG A 96 -27.82 0.85 10.86
C ARG A 96 -28.07 -0.61 10.60
N VAL A 97 -27.61 -1.09 9.45
CA VAL A 97 -27.94 -2.41 8.92
C VAL A 97 -26.70 -3.07 8.32
N SER A 98 -26.71 -4.40 8.22
CA SER A 98 -25.67 -5.14 7.51
C SER A 98 -25.76 -4.88 6.01
N TYR A 99 -24.71 -5.25 5.28
CA TYR A 99 -24.67 -5.21 3.82
C TYR A 99 -25.97 -5.78 3.22
N LEU A 100 -26.33 -7.04 3.53
CA LEU A 100 -27.51 -7.70 2.94
C LEU A 100 -28.86 -7.03 3.27
N GLU A 101 -28.93 -6.25 4.35
CA GLU A 101 -30.17 -5.60 4.79
C GLU A 101 -30.32 -4.15 4.28
N CYS A 102 -29.29 -3.57 3.65
CA CYS A 102 -29.42 -2.31 2.91
C CYS A 102 -30.00 -2.58 1.52
N LYS A 103 -31.33 -2.72 1.46
CA LYS A 103 -32.05 -3.20 0.26
C LYS A 103 -32.22 -2.13 -0.82
N THR A 104 -32.11 -0.86 -0.46
CA THR A 104 -32.32 0.30 -1.34
C THR A 104 -31.41 1.46 -0.93
N GLY A 105 -30.89 2.19 -1.92
CA GLY A 105 -30.03 3.35 -1.69
C GLY A 105 -28.54 3.00 -1.55
N GLY A 106 -27.75 3.97 -1.09
CA GLY A 106 -26.32 3.85 -0.81
C GLY A 106 -26.00 3.08 0.46
N PHE A 107 -24.87 2.36 0.46
CA PHE A 107 -24.38 1.61 1.61
C PHE A 107 -22.95 1.98 2.00
N GLY A 108 -22.67 2.02 3.29
CA GLY A 108 -21.33 2.01 3.87
C GLY A 108 -20.52 3.29 3.67
N LEU A 109 -19.19 3.13 3.75
CA LEU A 109 -18.22 4.22 3.91
C LEU A 109 -18.36 5.35 2.90
N ILE A 110 -18.59 5.00 1.64
CA ILE A 110 -18.69 5.96 0.54
C ILE A 110 -20.07 5.98 -0.11
N GLN A 111 -21.08 5.40 0.57
CA GLN A 111 -22.45 5.26 0.06
C GLN A 111 -22.47 4.65 -1.35
N TRP A 112 -22.06 3.37 -1.49
CA TRP A 112 -22.14 2.65 -2.76
C TRP A 112 -23.60 2.53 -3.23
N THR A 113 -24.01 3.44 -4.11
CA THR A 113 -25.38 3.52 -4.66
C THR A 113 -25.54 2.73 -5.96
N SER A 114 -24.48 2.61 -6.76
CA SER A 114 -24.55 1.85 -8.00
C SER A 114 -24.50 0.35 -7.74
N ILE A 115 -25.42 -0.39 -8.38
CA ILE A 115 -25.55 -1.84 -8.19
C ILE A 115 -24.25 -2.59 -8.48
N GLY A 116 -23.46 -2.10 -9.45
CA GLY A 116 -22.17 -2.69 -9.81
C GLY A 116 -21.14 -2.57 -8.69
N ARG A 117 -21.00 -1.40 -8.08
CA ARG A 117 -20.04 -1.19 -6.98
C ARG A 117 -20.49 -1.87 -5.70
N TYR A 118 -21.79 -1.82 -5.40
CA TYR A 118 -22.38 -2.51 -4.26
C TYR A 118 -22.15 -4.03 -4.35
N LYS A 119 -22.49 -4.66 -5.48
CA LYS A 119 -22.19 -6.09 -5.70
C LYS A 119 -20.69 -6.37 -5.73
N GLY A 120 -19.89 -5.43 -6.24
CA GLY A 120 -18.43 -5.49 -6.23
C GLY A 120 -17.86 -5.68 -4.82
N LEU A 121 -18.37 -4.93 -3.83
CA LEU A 121 -18.01 -5.10 -2.42
C LEU A 121 -18.29 -6.51 -1.91
N GLY A 122 -19.51 -7.02 -2.13
CA GLY A 122 -19.87 -8.38 -1.73
C GLY A 122 -19.01 -9.45 -2.37
N ASN A 123 -18.79 -9.35 -3.69
CA ASN A 123 -17.96 -10.30 -4.45
C ASN A 123 -16.48 -10.25 -4.02
N PHE A 124 -15.95 -9.05 -3.79
CA PHE A 124 -14.60 -8.84 -3.29
C PHE A 124 -14.44 -9.53 -1.93
N CYS A 125 -15.36 -9.28 -1.00
CA CYS A 125 -15.26 -9.88 0.33
C CYS A 125 -15.49 -11.39 0.35
N ALA A 126 -16.33 -11.93 -0.54
CA ALA A 126 -16.45 -13.37 -0.73
C ALA A 126 -15.12 -13.99 -1.21
N LYS A 127 -14.42 -13.35 -2.14
CA LYS A 127 -13.14 -13.81 -2.68
C LYS A 127 -12.00 -13.70 -1.67
N TYR A 128 -11.89 -12.56 -0.99
CA TYR A 128 -10.78 -12.24 -0.10
C TYR A 128 -11.07 -12.50 1.38
N LYS A 129 -12.18 -13.21 1.67
CA LYS A 129 -12.60 -13.63 3.01
C LYS A 129 -12.67 -12.46 4.00
N CYS A 130 -13.35 -11.38 3.61
CA CYS A 130 -13.70 -10.28 4.52
C CYS A 130 -15.20 -10.17 4.74
N ASP A 131 -15.62 -9.36 5.72
CA ASP A 131 -17.02 -9.00 5.93
C ASP A 131 -17.33 -7.70 5.18
N PRO A 132 -18.29 -7.68 4.23
CA PRO A 132 -18.68 -6.47 3.51
C PRO A 132 -19.34 -5.41 4.41
N SER A 133 -19.76 -5.75 5.64
CA SER A 133 -20.29 -4.79 6.62
C SER A 133 -19.20 -4.18 7.52
N SER A 134 -17.99 -4.77 7.50
CA SER A 134 -16.86 -4.33 8.31
C SER A 134 -16.15 -3.11 7.72
N LEU A 135 -15.57 -2.28 8.58
CA LEU A 135 -14.72 -1.17 8.16
C LEU A 135 -13.56 -1.66 7.29
N GLU A 136 -12.84 -2.67 7.77
CA GLU A 136 -11.67 -3.23 7.10
C GLU A 136 -11.98 -3.75 5.69
N GLY A 137 -13.05 -4.54 5.55
CA GLY A 137 -13.48 -5.07 4.25
C GLY A 137 -13.87 -3.97 3.29
N GLN A 138 -14.56 -2.94 3.78
CA GLN A 138 -14.98 -1.80 2.99
C GLN A 138 -13.81 -0.92 2.55
N VAL A 139 -12.83 -0.66 3.42
CA VAL A 139 -11.61 0.10 3.06
C VAL A 139 -10.80 -0.64 2.00
N ARG A 140 -10.61 -1.96 2.19
CA ARG A 140 -9.92 -2.79 1.21
C ARG A 140 -10.61 -2.75 -0.15
N TRP A 141 -11.93 -2.89 -0.19
CA TRP A 141 -12.67 -2.77 -1.44
C TRP A 141 -12.59 -1.37 -2.04
N MET A 142 -12.77 -0.33 -1.22
CA MET A 142 -12.69 1.08 -1.63
C MET A 142 -11.37 1.39 -2.34
N ILE A 143 -10.24 0.94 -1.78
CA ILE A 143 -8.92 1.14 -2.39
C ILE A 143 -8.78 0.30 -3.66
N ASN A 144 -9.37 -0.89 -3.75
CA ASN A 144 -9.20 -1.80 -4.88
C ASN A 144 -10.28 -1.69 -5.97
N GLU A 145 -11.31 -0.86 -5.80
CA GLU A 145 -12.39 -0.77 -6.78
C GLU A 145 -11.92 -0.10 -8.07
N PRO A 146 -12.43 -0.50 -9.25
CA PRO A 146 -11.94 0.00 -10.54
C PRO A 146 -11.97 1.53 -10.68
N ILE A 147 -12.96 2.19 -10.09
CA ILE A 147 -13.14 3.64 -10.22
C ILE A 147 -12.10 4.39 -9.38
N PHE A 148 -11.83 3.94 -8.14
CA PHE A 148 -10.80 4.56 -7.30
C PHE A 148 -9.42 4.38 -7.93
N GLN A 149 -9.09 3.16 -8.36
CA GLN A 149 -7.83 2.85 -9.04
C GLN A 149 -7.61 3.70 -10.30
N LYS A 150 -8.67 4.03 -11.05
CA LYS A 150 -8.58 4.90 -12.22
C LYS A 150 -8.15 6.34 -11.87
N VAL A 151 -8.59 6.88 -10.74
CA VAL A 151 -8.26 8.26 -10.32
C VAL A 151 -7.08 8.33 -9.34
N LEU A 152 -6.67 7.19 -8.78
CA LEU A 152 -5.58 7.07 -7.81
C LEU A 152 -4.30 7.81 -8.23
N PRO A 153 -3.82 7.72 -9.49
CA PRO A 153 -2.62 8.46 -9.91
C PRO A 153 -2.72 9.98 -9.72
N GLN A 154 -3.92 10.55 -9.76
CA GLN A 154 -4.13 11.98 -9.52
C GLN A 154 -3.96 12.34 -8.05
N PHE A 155 -4.30 11.44 -7.13
CA PHE A 155 -4.05 11.62 -5.69
C PHE A 155 -2.58 11.38 -5.33
N GLU A 156 -1.89 10.47 -6.02
CA GLU A 156 -0.48 10.13 -5.80
C GLU A 156 0.50 11.19 -6.34
N GLY A 157 0.09 12.03 -7.30
CA GLY A 157 0.96 13.05 -7.92
C GLY A 157 1.43 14.19 -6.99
N GLY A 158 0.73 14.40 -5.86
CA GLY A 158 1.13 15.34 -4.80
C GLY A 158 1.14 16.85 -5.13
N GLY A 159 1.28 17.68 -4.10
CA GLY A 159 1.56 19.12 -4.21
C GLY A 159 0.38 20.01 -4.62
N GLN A 160 -0.84 19.47 -4.65
CA GLN A 160 -2.02 20.22 -5.09
C GLN A 160 -2.89 20.72 -3.93
N THR A 161 -3.79 21.65 -4.23
CA THR A 161 -4.75 22.16 -3.25
C THR A 161 -5.87 21.15 -2.98
N VAL A 162 -6.54 21.26 -1.83
CA VAL A 162 -7.77 20.51 -1.55
C VAL A 162 -8.80 20.69 -2.68
N SER A 163 -8.99 21.92 -3.16
CA SER A 163 -9.92 22.20 -4.26
C SER A 163 -9.55 21.49 -5.56
N TYR A 164 -8.26 21.29 -5.86
CA TYR A 164 -7.84 20.49 -7.01
C TYR A 164 -8.25 19.03 -6.82
N TYR A 165 -7.95 18.44 -5.65
CA TYR A 165 -8.25 17.03 -5.35
C TYR A 165 -9.76 16.73 -5.26
N MET A 166 -10.62 17.74 -5.10
CA MET A 166 -12.06 17.56 -5.22
C MET A 166 -12.49 17.07 -6.61
N ARG A 167 -11.69 17.34 -7.66
CA ARG A 167 -11.99 16.87 -9.03
C ARG A 167 -11.82 15.35 -9.20
N PRO A 168 -10.68 14.71 -8.86
CA PRO A 168 -10.59 13.26 -8.87
C PRO A 168 -11.56 12.60 -7.89
N ALA A 169 -11.82 13.23 -6.73
CA ALA A 169 -12.85 12.74 -5.81
C ALA A 169 -14.25 12.77 -6.44
N TYR A 170 -14.58 13.79 -7.23
CA TYR A 170 -15.85 13.86 -7.96
C TYR A 170 -15.97 12.74 -8.99
N TYR A 171 -14.91 12.44 -9.74
CA TYR A 171 -14.91 11.31 -10.68
C TYR A 171 -15.03 9.96 -9.97
N TRP A 172 -14.57 9.86 -8.73
CA TRP A 172 -14.67 8.65 -7.93
C TRP A 172 -16.07 8.43 -7.33
N LEU A 173 -16.69 9.47 -6.78
CA LEU A 173 -17.94 9.35 -6.02
C LEU A 173 -19.18 9.77 -6.82
N GLY A 174 -19.06 10.76 -7.71
CA GLY A 174 -20.14 11.18 -8.60
C GLY A 174 -21.29 11.92 -7.92
N TRP A 175 -21.00 12.75 -6.90
CA TRP A 175 -22.05 13.49 -6.18
C TRP A 175 -22.75 14.53 -7.06
N GLY A 176 -24.08 14.67 -6.94
CA GLY A 176 -24.81 15.78 -7.57
C GLY A 176 -24.56 17.13 -6.87
N ILE A 177 -24.50 17.12 -5.53
CA ILE A 177 -24.25 18.30 -4.70
C ILE A 177 -22.99 18.05 -3.87
N LYS A 178 -22.02 18.97 -3.97
CA LYS A 178 -20.73 18.87 -3.26
C LYS A 178 -20.87 18.83 -1.74
N GLY A 179 -21.85 19.52 -1.17
CA GLY A 179 -22.07 19.58 0.28
C GLY A 179 -20.82 20.12 1.01
N ASN A 180 -20.55 19.59 2.20
CA ASN A 180 -19.45 20.04 3.07
C ASN A 180 -18.13 19.28 2.84
N ARG A 181 -18.02 18.46 1.77
CA ARG A 181 -16.83 17.62 1.48
C ARG A 181 -15.52 18.38 1.57
N GLU A 182 -15.49 19.58 0.98
CA GLU A 182 -14.29 20.43 0.99
C GLU A 182 -14.02 21.09 2.34
N LEU A 183 -15.06 21.50 3.06
CA LEU A 183 -14.90 22.01 4.42
C LEU A 183 -14.33 20.93 5.33
N TYR A 184 -14.86 19.71 5.28
CA TYR A 184 -14.32 18.58 6.03
C TYR A 184 -12.89 18.25 5.62
N ALA A 185 -12.55 18.32 4.33
CA ALA A 185 -11.18 18.13 3.88
C ALA A 185 -10.23 19.18 4.50
N TYR A 186 -10.60 20.46 4.49
CA TYR A 186 -9.81 21.49 5.18
C TYR A 186 -9.73 21.29 6.71
N ASP A 187 -10.72 20.65 7.32
CA ASP A 187 -10.61 20.30 8.74
C ASP A 187 -9.64 19.15 8.97
N TYR A 188 -9.57 18.16 8.07
CA TYR A 188 -8.56 17.11 8.16
C TYR A 188 -7.14 17.62 7.94
N THR A 189 -6.91 18.58 7.04
CA THR A 189 -5.56 19.16 6.86
C THR A 189 -5.04 19.82 8.14
N LYS A 190 -5.92 20.36 8.98
CA LYS A 190 -5.59 20.94 10.29
C LYS A 190 -5.37 19.90 11.38
N LYS A 191 -6.01 18.72 11.27
CA LYS A 191 -5.90 17.62 12.25
C LYS A 191 -4.70 16.71 12.02
N MET A 192 -4.17 16.68 10.79
CA MET A 192 -3.06 15.81 10.40
C MET A 192 -1.71 16.40 10.79
N ILE A 193 -0.89 15.58 11.45
CA ILE A 193 0.50 15.88 11.79
C ILE A 193 1.41 14.86 11.11
N TRP A 194 2.58 15.32 10.68
CA TRP A 194 3.63 14.46 10.13
C TRP A 194 4.47 13.95 11.30
N VAL A 195 4.61 12.64 11.42
CA VAL A 195 5.35 11.96 12.51
C VAL A 195 6.04 10.71 12.01
#